data_AF-A0A521M5E3-F1
#
_entry.id   AF-A0A521M5E3-F1
#
_cell.length_a   1.000
_cell.length_b   1.000
_cell.length_c   1.000
_cell.angle_alpha   90.00
_cell.angle_beta   90.00
_cell.angle_gamma   90.00
#
_symmetry.space_group_name_H-M   'P 1'
#
loop_
_entity.id
_entity.type
_entity.pdbx_description
1 polymer ?
#
loop_
_entity_poly.entity_id
_entity_poly.type
_entity_poly.pdbx_seq_one_letter_code
_entity_poly.pdbx_strand_id
1 'polypeptide(L)'
;MTIAKYLALAAFAVALPAAVLAQDGEVKFWLNAAPNNIQGCIAADPQFTREHTFTLKSGQAEVSMPGNIHVKLKLGQPNIYAGDFVLGRLNLHMIADLAATPKTLTVTEKSLGCKWSAIKQ
;
A
#
# COMPACT_ATOMS: atom_id res chain seq x y z
N MET A 1 34.85 -57.83 -14.73
CA MET A 1 33.97 -57.85 -13.54
C MET A 1 34.38 -56.70 -12.63
N THR A 2 33.56 -55.76 -12.16
CA THR A 2 32.20 -55.31 -12.46
C THR A 2 32.02 -54.03 -11.61
N ILE A 3 31.36 -53.01 -12.17
CA ILE A 3 30.51 -52.02 -11.46
C ILE A 3 31.17 -50.81 -10.77
N ALA A 4 31.01 -49.67 -11.45
CA ALA A 4 30.95 -48.31 -10.91
C ALA A 4 29.87 -48.13 -9.82
N LYS A 5 30.12 -47.27 -8.84
CA LYS A 5 29.17 -46.62 -7.88
C LYS A 5 30.05 -45.84 -6.88
N TYR A 6 30.00 -44.52 -6.69
CA TYR A 6 28.83 -43.71 -6.38
C TYR A 6 29.05 -42.23 -6.76
N LEU A 7 28.09 -41.70 -7.53
CA LEU A 7 27.74 -40.28 -7.58
C LEU A 7 27.05 -39.88 -6.26
N ALA A 8 27.37 -38.69 -5.73
CA ALA A 8 26.44 -37.73 -5.08
C ALA A 8 27.30 -36.65 -4.35
N LEU A 9 27.54 -35.46 -4.92
CA LEU A 9 26.67 -34.28 -4.87
C LEU A 9 26.05 -34.03 -3.48
N ALA A 10 26.66 -33.14 -2.72
CA ALA A 10 26.00 -32.37 -1.66
C ALA A 10 26.62 -30.97 -1.59
N ALA A 11 26.39 -30.16 -2.63
CA ALA A 11 26.51 -28.72 -2.50
C ALA A 11 25.35 -28.27 -1.59
N PHE A 12 25.65 -27.98 -0.33
CA PHE A 12 24.76 -27.26 0.56
C PHE A 12 24.58 -25.84 -0.01
N ALA A 13 23.65 -25.67 -0.94
CA ALA A 13 23.08 -24.38 -1.24
C ALA A 13 22.33 -23.94 0.01
N VAL A 14 22.97 -23.09 0.80
CA VAL A 14 22.37 -22.40 1.94
C VAL A 14 21.14 -21.68 1.40
N ALA A 15 19.95 -22.21 1.70
CA ALA A 15 18.69 -21.53 1.51
C ALA A 15 18.68 -20.33 2.47
N LEU A 16 19.27 -19.21 2.05
CA LEU A 16 19.02 -17.94 2.69
C LEU A 16 17.50 -17.69 2.60
N PRO A 17 16.80 -17.44 3.71
CA PRO A 17 15.47 -16.91 3.62
C PRO A 17 15.62 -15.56 2.93
N ALA A 18 15.18 -15.49 1.68
CA ALA A 18 14.98 -14.23 0.99
C ALA A 18 13.89 -13.49 1.77
N ALA A 19 14.29 -12.70 2.78
CA ALA A 19 13.53 -11.53 3.15
C ALA A 19 13.49 -10.70 1.87
N VAL A 20 12.43 -10.89 1.08
CA VAL A 20 12.10 -10.01 -0.03
C VAL A 20 11.89 -8.66 0.61
N LEU A 21 12.96 -7.87 0.67
CA LEU A 21 12.85 -6.45 0.93
C LEU A 21 11.95 -5.93 -0.18
N ALA A 22 10.75 -5.48 0.19
CA ALA A 22 9.83 -4.88 -0.75
C ALA A 22 10.62 -3.79 -1.51
N GLN A 23 10.66 -3.92 -2.83
CA GLN A 23 11.56 -3.12 -3.67
C GLN A 23 11.17 -1.64 -3.55
N ASP A 24 12.17 -0.78 -3.40
CA ASP A 24 11.97 0.66 -3.44
C ASP A 24 11.18 1.03 -4.71
N GLY A 25 10.20 1.92 -4.57
CA GLY A 25 9.31 2.22 -5.69
C GLY A 25 8.29 3.30 -5.38
N GLU A 26 7.70 3.81 -6.46
CA GLU A 26 6.68 4.85 -6.41
C GLU A 26 5.44 4.40 -7.19
N VAL A 27 4.26 4.71 -6.66
CA VAL A 27 2.97 4.48 -7.34
C VAL A 27 2.10 5.72 -7.16
N LYS A 28 1.56 6.22 -8.25
CA LYS A 28 0.64 7.36 -8.26
C LYS A 28 -0.80 6.86 -8.26
N PHE A 29 -1.65 7.52 -7.49
CA PHE A 29 -3.07 7.21 -7.36
C PHE A 29 -3.89 8.48 -7.55
N TRP A 30 -5.04 8.35 -8.21
CA TRP A 30 -6.10 9.34 -8.19
C TRP A 30 -7.31 8.70 -7.54
N LEU A 31 -7.87 9.33 -6.52
CA LEU A 31 -9.02 8.78 -5.82
C LEU A 31 -10.32 9.43 -6.30
N ASN A 32 -11.42 8.68 -6.18
CA ASN A 32 -12.76 9.21 -6.29
C ASN A 32 -13.56 8.94 -5.02
N ALA A 33 -14.43 9.87 -4.66
CA ALA A 33 -15.36 9.69 -3.56
C ALA A 33 -16.38 8.60 -3.91
N ALA A 34 -16.78 7.81 -2.90
CA ALA A 34 -17.90 6.89 -3.06
C ALA A 34 -19.21 7.70 -3.24
N PRO A 35 -20.13 7.25 -4.11
CA PRO A 35 -21.32 8.02 -4.46
C PRO A 35 -22.29 8.20 -3.29
N ASN A 36 -22.15 7.41 -2.23
CA ASN A 36 -22.98 7.43 -1.03
C ASN A 36 -22.30 8.13 0.17
N ASN A 37 -21.20 8.87 -0.06
CA ASN A 37 -20.57 9.68 0.98
C ASN A 37 -21.55 10.76 1.50
N ILE A 38 -21.60 10.93 2.82
CA ILE A 38 -22.42 11.98 3.44
C ILE A 38 -21.82 13.37 3.21
N GLN A 39 -22.63 14.43 3.37
CA GLN A 39 -22.21 15.81 3.13
C GLN A 39 -20.93 16.21 3.89
N GLY A 40 -20.73 15.70 5.11
CA GLY A 40 -19.54 15.96 5.91
C GLY A 40 -18.24 15.44 5.29
N CYS A 41 -18.32 14.42 4.44
CA CYS A 41 -17.18 13.89 3.68
C CYS A 41 -16.84 14.77 2.48
N ILE A 42 -17.87 15.35 1.82
CA ILE A 42 -17.71 16.13 0.59
C ILE A 42 -16.82 17.36 0.81
N ALA A 43 -16.86 17.95 2.01
CA ALA A 43 -15.96 19.06 2.36
C ALA A 43 -14.47 18.67 2.34
N ALA A 44 -14.14 17.39 2.50
CA ALA A 44 -12.78 16.86 2.45
C ALA A 44 -12.38 16.33 1.06
N ASP A 45 -13.32 16.14 0.13
CA ASP A 45 -13.08 15.63 -1.23
C ASP A 45 -11.95 16.33 -2.00
N PRO A 46 -11.75 17.66 -1.90
CA PRO A 46 -10.66 18.32 -2.62
C PRO A 46 -9.26 17.80 -2.26
N GLN A 47 -9.09 17.19 -1.07
CA GLN A 47 -7.84 16.57 -0.65
C GLN A 47 -7.62 15.20 -1.29
N PHE A 48 -8.69 14.48 -1.61
CA PHE A 48 -8.64 13.10 -2.10
C PHE A 48 -8.76 12.97 -3.62
N THR A 49 -9.37 13.94 -4.30
CA THR A 49 -9.66 13.90 -5.74
C THR A 49 -8.49 14.37 -6.64
N ARG A 50 -7.27 14.47 -6.09
CA ARG A 50 -6.04 14.86 -6.80
C ARG A 50 -5.00 13.73 -6.74
N GLU A 51 -3.84 13.92 -7.37
CA GLU A 51 -2.74 12.92 -7.35
C GLU A 51 -2.25 12.67 -5.91
N HIS A 52 -2.08 11.40 -5.57
CA HIS A 52 -1.46 10.89 -4.35
C HIS A 52 -0.26 10.04 -4.76
N THR A 53 0.87 10.22 -4.08
CA THR A 53 2.10 9.50 -4.39
C THR A 53 2.44 8.58 -3.24
N PHE A 54 2.30 7.27 -3.46
CA PHE A 54 2.86 6.27 -2.58
C PHE A 54 4.34 6.09 -2.89
N THR A 55 5.18 6.17 -1.86
CA THR A 55 6.62 5.93 -1.93
C THR A 55 6.99 4.86 -0.92
N LEU A 56 7.66 3.82 -1.40
CA LEU A 56 8.35 2.85 -0.56
C LEU A 56 9.85 3.07 -0.72
N LYS A 57 10.53 3.40 0.37
CA LYS A 57 11.98 3.61 0.37
C LYS A 57 12.60 3.00 1.62
N SER A 58 13.54 2.08 1.42
CA SER A 58 14.24 1.40 2.51
C SER A 58 13.27 0.78 3.54
N GLY A 59 12.19 0.16 3.05
CA GLY A 59 11.15 -0.46 3.88
C GLY A 59 10.18 0.51 4.57
N GLN A 60 10.32 1.82 4.35
CA GLN A 60 9.40 2.82 4.87
C GLN A 60 8.39 3.22 3.79
N ALA A 61 7.11 3.01 4.07
CA ALA A 61 6.01 3.39 3.20
C ALA A 61 5.41 4.72 3.63
N GLU A 62 5.26 5.64 2.69
CA GLU A 62 4.59 6.93 2.90
C GLU A 62 3.68 7.24 1.72
N VAL A 63 2.55 7.89 1.98
CA VAL A 63 1.72 8.51 0.95
C VAL A 63 1.78 10.02 1.10
N SER A 64 2.27 10.69 0.07
CA SER A 64 2.20 12.14 -0.09
C SER A 64 0.89 12.53 -0.75
N MET A 65 0.21 13.52 -0.18
CA MET A 65 -1.11 14.00 -0.59
C MET A 65 -1.09 15.52 -0.83
N PRO A 66 -2.11 16.07 -1.51
CA PRO A 66 -2.30 17.51 -1.60
C PRO A 66 -2.26 18.19 -0.22
N GLY A 67 -1.85 19.45 -0.19
CA GLY A 67 -1.75 20.21 1.06
C GLY A 67 -0.51 19.88 1.91
N ASN A 68 0.51 19.24 1.32
CA ASN A 68 1.75 18.86 2.01
C ASN A 68 1.49 17.90 3.20
N ILE A 69 0.55 16.98 3.00
CA ILE A 69 0.18 15.96 3.99
C ILE A 69 0.94 14.68 3.66
N HIS A 70 1.60 14.12 4.66
CA HIS A 70 2.40 12.90 4.56
C HIS A 70 1.87 11.85 5.53
N VAL A 71 1.40 10.72 5.00
CA VAL A 71 0.84 9.63 5.80
C VAL A 71 1.81 8.45 5.79
N LYS A 72 2.40 8.17 6.95
CA LYS A 72 3.27 6.99 7.12
C LYS A 72 2.41 5.74 7.24
N LEU A 73 2.74 4.73 6.44
CA LEU A 73 2.04 3.45 6.42
C LEU A 73 2.93 2.35 7.00
N LYS A 74 2.30 1.39 7.67
CA LYS A 74 2.94 0.17 8.18
C LYS A 74 2.55 -1.02 7.32
N LEU A 75 3.48 -1.92 7.08
CA LEU A 75 3.19 -3.18 6.41
C LEU A 75 2.30 -4.04 7.31
N GLY A 76 1.09 -4.36 6.83
CA GLY A 76 0.15 -5.22 7.55
C GLY A 76 0.15 -6.66 7.02
N GLN A 77 0.24 -6.80 5.69
CA GLN A 77 0.32 -8.07 4.97
C GLN A 77 1.30 -7.91 3.79
N PRO A 78 1.79 -8.99 3.15
CA PRO A 78 2.69 -8.86 2.01
C PRO A 78 2.13 -7.90 0.95
N ASN A 79 2.86 -6.82 0.66
CA ASN A 79 2.49 -5.75 -0.28
C ASN A 79 1.22 -4.94 0.07
N ILE A 80 0.71 -5.03 1.30
CA ILE A 80 -0.43 -4.25 1.78
C ILE A 80 0.01 -3.39 2.97
N TYR A 81 -0.09 -2.08 2.79
CA TYR A 81 0.36 -1.08 3.75
C TYR A 81 -0.83 -0.28 4.27
N ALA A 82 -0.90 -0.06 5.58
CA ALA A 82 -2.00 0.64 6.20
C ALA A 82 -1.53 1.67 7.23
N GLY A 83 -2.30 2.73 7.40
CA GLY A 83 -1.99 3.78 8.36
C GLY A 83 -3.23 4.59 8.70
N ASP A 84 -3.16 5.27 9.85
CA ASP A 84 -4.22 6.14 10.33
C ASP A 84 -3.72 7.59 10.37
N PHE A 85 -4.60 8.53 10.05
CA PHE A 85 -4.31 9.95 10.13
C PHE A 85 -5.59 10.76 10.38
N VAL A 86 -5.41 12.00 10.84
CA VAL A 86 -6.53 12.90 11.13
C VAL A 86 -6.48 14.06 10.14
N LEU A 87 -7.61 14.34 9.50
CA LEU A 87 -7.80 15.49 8.62
C LEU A 87 -8.99 16.31 9.12
N GLY A 88 -8.73 17.46 9.71
CA GLY A 88 -9.76 18.26 10.38
C GLY A 88 -10.41 17.47 11.52
N ARG A 89 -11.68 17.05 11.34
CA ARG A 89 -12.45 16.24 12.30
C ARG A 89 -12.60 14.76 11.89
N LEU A 90 -12.03 14.36 10.75
CA LEU A 90 -12.17 13.01 10.21
C LEU A 90 -11.04 12.11 10.73
N ASN A 91 -11.39 10.93 11.25
CA ASN A 91 -10.42 9.90 11.62
C ASN A 91 -10.33 8.90 10.48
N LEU A 92 -9.24 9.01 9.71
CA LEU A 92 -9.10 8.33 8.44
C LEU A 92 -8.16 7.15 8.55
N HIS A 93 -8.52 6.08 7.86
CA HIS A 93 -7.75 4.88 7.67
C HIS A 93 -7.39 4.76 6.19
N MET A 94 -6.10 4.63 5.89
CA MET A 94 -5.59 4.49 4.55
C MET A 94 -5.03 3.08 4.35
N ILE A 95 -5.37 2.46 3.22
CA ILE A 95 -4.82 1.17 2.80
C ILE A 95 -4.32 1.28 1.37
N ALA A 96 -3.01 1.05 1.18
CA ALA A 96 -2.37 0.87 -0.10
C ALA A 96 -2.16 -0.63 -0.35
N ASP A 97 -2.92 -1.21 -1.26
CA ASP A 97 -2.79 -2.61 -1.69
C ASP A 97 -2.03 -2.65 -3.02
N LEU A 98 -0.74 -2.97 -2.92
CA LEU A 98 0.15 -3.13 -4.08
C LEU A 98 0.17 -4.57 -4.61
N ALA A 99 -0.49 -5.52 -3.92
CA ALA A 99 -0.69 -6.89 -4.39
C ALA A 99 -1.84 -6.99 -5.39
N ALA A 100 -2.84 -6.10 -5.27
CA ALA A 100 -3.95 -6.01 -6.20
C ALA A 100 -3.50 -5.67 -7.64
N THR A 101 -4.25 -6.18 -8.62
CA THR A 101 -4.08 -5.85 -10.05
C THR A 101 -5.41 -5.34 -10.62
N PRO A 102 -5.55 -4.02 -10.89
CA PRO A 102 -4.55 -2.97 -10.66
C PRO A 102 -4.35 -2.69 -9.17
N LYS A 103 -3.21 -2.08 -8.84
CA LYS A 103 -2.89 -1.61 -7.48
C LYS A 103 -3.96 -0.64 -7.00
N THR A 104 -4.24 -0.61 -5.71
CA THR A 104 -5.28 0.25 -5.16
C THR A 104 -4.81 1.06 -3.97
N LEU A 105 -5.45 2.22 -3.78
CA LEU A 105 -5.35 3.05 -2.59
C LEU A 105 -6.78 3.36 -2.13
N THR A 106 -7.07 3.11 -0.87
CA THR A 106 -8.37 3.42 -0.28
C THR A 106 -8.19 4.25 0.97
N VAL A 107 -9.12 5.19 1.18
CA VAL A 107 -9.22 5.99 2.40
C VAL A 107 -10.63 5.84 2.92
N THR A 108 -10.78 5.43 4.18
CA THR A 108 -12.06 5.30 4.85
C THR A 108 -12.07 6.10 6.13
N GLU A 109 -13.19 6.76 6.44
CA GLU A 109 -13.40 7.35 7.75
C GLU A 109 -14.03 6.30 8.67
N LYS A 110 -13.46 6.16 9.87
CA LYS A 110 -13.74 5.02 10.78
C LYS A 110 -15.15 5.04 11.41
N SER A 111 -15.88 6.15 11.35
CA SER A 111 -17.09 6.41 12.15
C SER A 111 -18.32 6.84 11.35
N LEU A 112 -18.11 7.58 10.26
CA LEU A 112 -19.11 8.28 9.46
C LEU A 112 -19.32 7.61 8.09
N GLY A 113 -18.48 6.62 7.74
CA GLY A 113 -18.62 5.84 6.52
C GLY A 113 -18.15 6.53 5.25
N CYS A 114 -17.42 7.65 5.36
CA CYS A 114 -16.79 8.28 4.20
C CYS A 114 -15.79 7.32 3.55
N LYS A 115 -15.78 7.26 2.22
CA LYS A 115 -14.85 6.42 1.48
C LYS A 115 -14.37 7.10 0.22
N TRP A 116 -13.08 6.94 -0.05
CA TRP A 116 -12.42 7.27 -1.32
C TRP A 116 -11.62 6.06 -1.78
N SER A 117 -11.63 5.81 -3.09
CA SER A 117 -10.93 4.67 -3.69
C SER A 117 -10.21 5.09 -4.95
N ALA A 118 -9.08 4.45 -5.23
CA ALA A 118 -8.33 4.65 -6.47
C ALA A 118 -9.22 4.40 -7.70
N ILE A 119 -9.15 5.32 -8.64
CA ILE A 119 -9.71 5.19 -9.97
C ILE A 119 -8.83 4.18 -10.71
N LYS A 120 -9.47 3.21 -11.36
CA LYS A 120 -8.79 2.23 -12.20
C LYS A 120 -8.05 2.98 -13.31
N GLN A 121 -6.72 2.93 -13.32
CA GLN A 121 -5.91 3.37 -14.46
C GLN A 121 -5.77 2.24 -15.47
#